data_AF-A0AAD5LRE3-F1
#
_entry.id   AF-A0AAD5LRE3-F1
#
_cell.length_a   1.000
_cell.length_b   1.000
_cell.length_c   1.000
_cell.angle_alpha   90.00
_cell.angle_beta   90.00
_cell.angle_gamma   90.00
#
_symmetry.space_group_name_H-M   'P 1'
#
loop_
_entity.id
_entity.type
_entity.pdbx_description
1 polymer ?
#
loop_
_entity_poly.entity_id
_entity_poly.type
_entity_poly.pdbx_seq_one_letter_code
_entity_poly.pdbx_strand_id
1 'polypeptide(L)'
;MGGFVSKAVNENMKNNQEFMVEMNRITLERQIQMQNQMRERMVALQIARAREMLNWFGTFYAVAAVGMLTGFRHTRKPGVLVPLLPLTFIFGYQVDMAYGNKLLRIKHEAENIIKFESELLDLPMNLPTLSTIDMARQVQHDRLLMHSAEPPLYY
;
A
#
# COMPACT_ATOMS: atom_id res chain seq x y z
N MET A 1 18.16 -60.14 13.20
CA MET A 1 18.96 -58.89 13.11
C MET A 1 18.37 -57.81 12.19
N GLY A 2 17.47 -58.10 11.24
CA GLY A 2 16.92 -57.07 10.31
C GLY A 2 15.89 -56.08 10.89
N GLY A 3 15.20 -56.42 11.98
CA GLY A 3 14.17 -55.54 12.57
C GLY A 3 14.72 -54.30 13.30
N PHE A 4 15.94 -54.37 13.84
CA PHE A 4 16.57 -53.25 14.52
C PHE A 4 17.12 -52.20 13.54
N VAL A 5 17.66 -52.66 12.40
CA VAL A 5 18.12 -51.78 11.31
C VAL A 5 16.93 -51.06 10.65
N SER A 6 15.82 -51.77 10.39
CA SER A 6 14.59 -51.17 9.87
C SER A 6 13.99 -50.11 10.81
N LYS A 7 13.97 -50.37 12.13
CA LYS A 7 13.50 -49.39 13.12
C LYS A 7 14.40 -48.15 13.17
N ALA A 8 15.72 -48.32 13.24
CA ALA A 8 16.67 -47.20 13.27
C ALA A 8 16.64 -46.35 11.98
N VAL A 9 16.39 -46.96 10.82
CA VAL A 9 16.22 -46.24 9.55
C VAL A 9 14.90 -45.46 9.53
N ASN A 10 13.81 -46.05 10.02
CA ASN A 10 12.50 -45.39 10.06
C ASN A 10 12.47 -44.23 11.07
N GLU A 11 13.15 -44.38 12.21
CA GLU A 11 13.31 -43.34 13.23
C GLU A 11 14.17 -42.17 12.71
N ASN A 12 15.27 -42.45 11.98
CA ASN A 12 16.03 -41.40 11.29
C ASN A 12 15.23 -40.69 10.18
N MET A 13 14.43 -41.41 9.40
CA MET A 13 13.56 -40.80 8.39
C MET A 13 12.51 -39.89 9.02
N LYS A 14 11.91 -40.31 10.15
CA LYS A 14 10.95 -39.51 10.91
C LYS A 14 11.60 -38.26 11.50
N ASN A 15 12.78 -38.39 12.12
CA ASN A 15 13.55 -37.25 12.63
C ASN A 15 13.93 -36.26 11.51
N ASN A 16 14.31 -36.76 10.32
CA ASN A 16 14.56 -35.90 9.15
C ASN A 16 13.29 -35.18 8.67
N GLN A 17 12.13 -35.85 8.66
CA GLN A 17 10.86 -35.21 8.30
C GLN A 17 10.47 -34.13 9.32
N GLU A 18 10.59 -34.42 10.61
CA GLU A 18 10.33 -33.46 11.69
C GLU A 18 11.26 -32.26 11.58
N PHE A 19 12.55 -32.47 11.31
CA PHE A 19 13.52 -31.41 11.06
C PHE A 19 13.18 -30.56 9.82
N MET A 20 12.75 -31.19 8.71
CA MET A 20 12.32 -30.43 7.51
C MET A 20 11.07 -29.57 7.80
N VAL A 21 10.10 -30.11 8.54
CA VAL A 21 8.89 -29.37 8.92
C VAL A 21 9.25 -28.20 9.86
N GLU A 22 10.13 -28.43 10.82
CA GLU A 22 10.62 -27.39 11.73
C GLU A 22 11.38 -26.30 10.97
N MET A 23 12.26 -26.66 10.03
CA MET A 23 12.95 -25.70 9.17
C MET A 23 11.99 -24.86 8.32
N ASN A 24 10.96 -25.48 7.75
CA ASN A 24 9.92 -24.77 7.00
C ASN A 24 9.15 -23.80 7.91
N ARG A 25 8.80 -24.24 9.12
CA ARG A 25 8.13 -23.40 10.12
C ARG A 25 8.99 -22.20 10.51
N ILE A 26 10.26 -22.41 10.86
CA ILE A 26 11.20 -21.35 11.22
C ILE A 26 11.35 -20.35 10.06
N THR A 27 11.42 -20.85 8.83
CA THR A 27 11.53 -20.00 7.64
C THR A 27 10.29 -19.12 7.46
N LEU A 28 9.09 -19.68 7.63
CA LEU A 28 7.83 -18.94 7.58
C LEU A 28 7.70 -17.90 8.71
N GLU A 29 8.05 -18.27 9.94
CA GLU A 29 8.03 -17.35 11.10
C GLU A 29 8.95 -16.16 10.87
N ARG A 30 10.17 -16.39 10.34
CA ARG A 30 11.10 -15.32 9.97
C ARG A 30 10.54 -14.43 8.86
N GLN A 31 9.88 -15.00 7.85
CA GLN A 31 9.27 -14.21 6.78
C GLN A 31 8.16 -13.30 7.32
N ILE A 32 7.29 -13.81 8.18
CA ILE A 32 6.23 -13.03 8.83
C ILE A 32 6.83 -11.92 9.69
N GLN A 33 7.86 -12.23 10.48
CA GLN A 33 8.54 -11.24 11.30
C GLN A 33 9.18 -10.13 10.45
N MET A 34 9.85 -10.50 9.36
CA MET A 34 10.43 -9.54 8.41
C MET A 34 9.35 -8.64 7.79
N GLN A 35 8.22 -9.20 7.37
CA GLN A 35 7.10 -8.41 6.83
C GLN A 35 6.53 -7.44 7.86
N ASN A 36 6.36 -7.87 9.12
CA ASN A 36 5.88 -7.00 10.18
C ASN A 36 6.87 -5.86 10.48
N GLN A 37 8.16 -6.15 10.57
CA GLN A 37 9.19 -5.13 10.77
C GLN A 37 9.25 -4.12 9.61
N MET A 38 9.12 -4.60 8.37
CA MET A 38 9.06 -3.71 7.21
C MET A 38 7.83 -2.82 7.25
N ARG A 39 6.66 -3.37 7.62
CA ARG A 39 5.44 -2.59 7.81
C ARG A 39 5.60 -1.52 8.89
N GLU A 40 6.14 -1.89 10.05
CA GLU A 40 6.41 -0.95 11.15
C GLU A 40 7.35 0.17 10.72
N ARG A 41 8.43 -0.16 10.02
CA ARG A 41 9.39 0.84 9.49
C ARG A 41 8.74 1.76 8.47
N MET A 42 7.87 1.26 7.59
CA MET A 42 7.16 2.09 6.61
C MET A 42 6.22 3.08 7.29
N VAL A 43 5.48 2.65 8.31
CA VAL A 43 4.63 3.54 9.11
C VAL A 43 5.48 4.57 9.88
N ALA A 44 6.58 4.15 10.48
CA ALA A 44 7.49 5.04 11.19
C ALA A 44 8.08 6.13 10.25
N LEU A 45 8.50 5.76 9.04
CA LEU A 45 8.97 6.69 8.02
C LEU A 45 7.87 7.67 7.58
N GLN A 46 6.61 7.22 7.47
CA GLN A 46 5.49 8.09 7.15
C GLN A 46 5.28 9.15 8.23
N ILE A 47 5.31 8.75 9.51
CA ILE A 47 5.20 9.68 10.65
C ILE A 47 6.39 10.65 10.66
N ALA A 48 7.61 10.14 10.47
CA ALA A 48 8.81 10.96 10.42
C ALA A 48 8.73 12.01 9.29
N ARG A 49 8.26 11.61 8.10
CA ARG A 49 8.04 12.52 6.97
C ARG A 49 6.99 13.60 7.31
N ALA A 50 5.90 13.24 7.97
CA ALA A 50 4.89 14.22 8.39
C ALA A 50 5.45 15.24 9.39
N ARG A 51 6.27 14.80 10.35
CA ARG A 51 6.95 15.69 11.31
C ARG A 51 7.95 16.61 10.64
N GLU A 52 8.75 16.10 9.71
CA GLU A 52 9.70 16.90 8.96
C GLU A 52 9.00 17.94 8.07
N MET A 53 7.91 17.53 7.40
CA MET A 53 7.07 18.45 6.62
C MET A 53 6.48 19.55 7.50
N LEU A 54 6.02 19.22 8.71
CA LEU A 54 5.50 20.21 9.66
C LEU A 54 6.59 21.20 10.09
N ASN A 55 7.81 20.72 10.39
CA ASN A 55 8.92 21.61 10.75
C ASN A 55 9.24 22.55 9.59
N TRP A 56 9.40 22.01 8.38
CA TRP A 56 9.67 22.80 7.18
C TRP A 56 8.56 23.83 6.94
N PHE A 57 7.30 23.40 6.81
CA PHE A 57 6.16 24.28 6.56
C PHE A 57 5.92 25.28 7.70
N GLY A 58 6.18 24.88 8.94
CA GLY A 58 6.06 25.72 10.12
C GLY A 58 7.00 26.92 10.09
N THR A 59 8.21 26.77 9.56
CA THR A 59 9.12 27.92 9.37
C THR A 59 8.57 28.93 8.36
N PHE A 60 8.06 28.46 7.21
CA PHE A 60 7.41 29.32 6.21
C PHE A 60 6.18 30.00 6.77
N TYR A 61 5.33 29.25 7.49
CA TYR A 61 4.14 29.79 8.13
C TYR A 61 4.49 30.89 9.14
N ALA A 62 5.51 30.69 9.98
CA ALA A 62 5.95 31.69 10.94
C ALA A 62 6.45 32.97 10.27
N VAL A 63 7.30 32.85 9.23
CA VAL A 63 7.81 34.02 8.48
C VAL A 63 6.66 34.75 7.78
N ALA A 64 5.76 34.02 7.12
CA ALA A 64 4.60 34.59 6.45
C ALA A 64 3.65 35.29 7.44
N ALA A 65 3.39 34.68 8.60
CA ALA A 65 2.55 35.25 9.64
C ALA A 65 3.14 36.56 10.17
N VAL A 66 4.44 36.60 10.49
CA VAL A 66 5.13 37.83 10.92
C VAL A 66 5.08 38.91 9.83
N GLY A 67 5.33 38.55 8.57
CA GLY A 67 5.24 39.48 7.43
C GLY A 67 3.83 40.07 7.23
N MET A 68 2.80 39.24 7.35
CA MET A 68 1.40 39.69 7.21
C MET A 68 0.96 40.54 8.41
N LEU A 69 1.36 40.18 9.63
CA LEU A 69 1.04 40.96 10.84
C LEU A 69 1.71 42.34 10.82
N THR A 70 2.99 42.41 10.42
CA THR A 70 3.68 43.69 10.24
C THR A 70 3.07 44.50 9.10
N GLY A 71 2.76 43.87 7.96
CA GLY A 71 2.05 44.49 6.84
C GLY A 71 0.68 45.06 7.22
N PHE A 72 -0.10 44.34 8.03
CA PHE A 72 -1.37 44.82 8.58
C PHE A 72 -1.18 46.04 9.48
N ARG A 73 -0.14 46.04 10.33
CA ARG A 73 0.16 47.16 11.21
C ARG A 73 0.48 48.45 10.45
N HIS A 74 1.18 48.35 9.32
CA HIS A 74 1.52 49.50 8.47
C HIS A 74 0.35 49.95 7.59
N THR A 75 -0.34 49.02 6.93
CA THR A 75 -1.38 49.36 5.94
C THR A 75 -2.76 49.57 6.54
N ARG A 76 -3.02 49.03 7.74
CA ARG A 76 -4.35 48.96 8.40
C ARG A 76 -5.44 48.30 7.55
N LYS A 77 -5.06 47.57 6.48
CA LYS A 77 -6.00 46.89 5.58
C LYS A 77 -6.16 45.43 6.01
N PRO A 78 -7.36 44.98 6.43
CA PRO A 78 -7.57 43.60 6.87
C PRO A 78 -7.34 42.58 5.74
N GLY A 79 -7.43 43.01 4.47
CA GLY A 79 -7.13 42.18 3.30
C GLY A 79 -5.74 41.52 3.32
N VAL A 80 -4.76 42.13 4.00
CA VAL A 80 -3.39 41.58 4.12
C VAL A 80 -3.36 40.28 4.93
N LEU A 81 -4.34 40.06 5.82
CA LEU A 81 -4.44 38.86 6.66
C LEU A 81 -5.24 37.73 5.99
N VAL A 82 -5.92 37.99 4.87
CA VAL A 82 -6.78 36.99 4.20
C VAL A 82 -6.03 35.70 3.87
N PRO A 83 -4.78 35.73 3.35
CA PRO A 83 -4.03 34.50 3.05
C PRO A 83 -3.64 33.72 4.31
N LEU A 84 -3.62 34.36 5.49
CA LEU A 84 -3.27 33.69 6.74
C LEU A 84 -4.28 32.57 7.06
N LEU A 85 -5.56 32.80 6.78
CA LEU A 85 -6.63 31.85 7.10
C LEU A 85 -6.44 30.48 6.42
N PRO A 86 -6.35 30.37 5.07
CA PRO A 86 -6.09 29.08 4.43
C PRO A 86 -4.73 28.49 4.84
N LEU A 87 -3.70 29.30 5.08
CA LEU A 87 -2.41 28.82 5.58
C LEU A 87 -2.52 28.18 6.97
N THR A 88 -3.30 28.77 7.88
CA THR A 88 -3.54 28.20 9.22
C THR A 88 -4.30 26.88 9.14
N PHE A 89 -5.27 26.74 8.23
CA PHE A 89 -5.98 25.47 8.02
C PHE A 89 -5.01 24.35 7.59
N ILE A 90 -4.13 24.65 6.63
CA ILE A 90 -3.11 23.69 6.17
C ILE A 90 -2.14 23.37 7.31
N PHE A 91 -1.69 24.38 8.06
CA PHE A 91 -0.80 24.17 9.20
C PHE A 91 -1.43 23.25 10.26
N GLY A 92 -2.68 23.52 10.64
CA GLY A 92 -3.43 22.68 11.59
C GLY A 92 -3.58 21.23 11.11
N TYR A 93 -3.83 21.04 9.81
CA TYR A 93 -3.83 19.71 9.21
C TYR A 93 -2.47 18.99 9.34
N GLN A 94 -1.37 19.69 9.09
CA GLN A 94 -0.02 19.11 9.22
C GLN A 94 0.31 18.76 10.68
N VAL A 95 -0.11 19.61 11.64
CA VAL A 95 0.05 19.34 13.08
C VAL A 95 -0.68 18.06 13.48
N ASP A 96 -1.95 17.92 13.08
CA ASP A 96 -2.75 16.73 13.36
C ASP A 96 -2.20 15.48 12.65
N MET A 97 -1.60 15.63 11.46
CA MET A 97 -0.94 14.53 10.75
C MET A 97 0.38 14.08 11.40
N ALA A 98 1.14 15.00 12.02
CA ALA A 98 2.43 14.72 12.63
C ALA A 98 2.34 14.19 14.08
N TYR A 99 1.40 14.72 14.86
CA TYR A 99 1.29 14.45 16.30
C TYR A 99 -0.12 14.08 16.76
N GLY A 100 -1.15 14.40 15.96
CA GLY A 100 -2.53 14.12 16.31
C GLY A 100 -3.00 12.73 15.91
N ASN A 101 -4.31 12.58 15.73
CA ASN A 101 -4.96 11.30 15.47
C ASN A 101 -5.31 11.12 13.99
N LYS A 102 -4.92 12.04 13.10
CA LYS A 102 -5.25 11.95 11.67
C LYS A 102 -4.84 10.63 11.03
N LEU A 103 -3.63 10.13 11.32
CA LEU A 103 -3.16 8.86 10.77
C LEU A 103 -3.99 7.66 11.28
N LEU A 104 -4.45 7.70 12.53
CA LEU A 104 -5.36 6.68 13.08
C LEU A 104 -6.72 6.73 12.39
N ARG A 105 -7.26 7.92 12.12
CA ARG A 105 -8.51 8.08 11.37
C ARG A 105 -8.39 7.56 9.95
N ILE A 106 -7.30 7.87 9.24
CA ILE A 106 -7.02 7.32 7.91
C ILE A 106 -6.91 5.80 7.96
N LYS A 107 -6.26 5.25 8.99
CA LYS A 107 -6.18 3.81 9.18
C LYS A 107 -7.57 3.19 9.38
N HIS A 108 -8.42 3.76 10.24
CA HIS A 108 -9.78 3.25 10.46
C HIS A 108 -10.62 3.34 9.19
N GLU A 109 -10.49 4.42 8.42
CA GLU A 109 -11.16 4.55 7.13
C GLU A 109 -10.70 3.47 6.15
N ALA A 110 -9.39 3.22 6.06
CA ALA A 110 -8.86 2.14 5.23
C ALA A 110 -9.36 0.76 5.67
N GLU A 111 -9.48 0.51 6.98
CA GLU A 111 -10.09 -0.71 7.50
C GLU A 111 -11.59 -0.79 7.16
N ASN A 112 -12.31 0.33 7.16
CA ASN A 112 -13.71 0.39 6.77
C ASN A 112 -13.89 0.00 5.31
N ILE A 113 -13.08 0.60 4.42
CA ILE A 113 -13.11 0.33 2.97
C ILE A 113 -12.87 -1.15 2.70
N ILE A 114 -11.84 -1.74 3.33
CA ILE A 114 -11.50 -3.16 3.13
C ILE A 114 -12.63 -4.10 3.61
N LYS A 115 -13.30 -3.77 4.71
CA LYS A 115 -14.30 -4.64 5.33
C LYS A 115 -15.70 -4.49 4.73
N PHE A 116 -16.08 -3.27 4.35
CA PHE A 116 -17.47 -2.94 4.04
C PHE A 116 -17.66 -2.37 2.63
N GLU A 117 -16.62 -1.86 1.98
CA GLU A 117 -16.69 -1.21 0.66
C GLU A 117 -15.72 -1.87 -0.33
N SER A 118 -15.68 -3.22 -0.33
CA SER A 118 -14.73 -3.99 -1.15
C SER A 118 -14.86 -3.74 -2.65
N GLU A 119 -16.05 -3.32 -3.10
CA GLU A 119 -16.32 -2.89 -4.48
C GLU A 119 -15.45 -1.70 -4.95
N LEU A 120 -14.97 -0.85 -4.03
CA LEU A 120 -14.02 0.23 -4.35
C LEU A 120 -12.62 -0.29 -4.70
N LEU A 121 -12.32 -1.54 -4.32
CA LEU A 121 -11.02 -2.18 -4.55
C LEU A 121 -11.03 -3.07 -5.80
N ASP A 122 -12.18 -3.23 -6.45
CA ASP A 122 -12.30 -4.05 -7.65
C ASP A 122 -11.53 -3.43 -8.81
N LEU A 123 -10.76 -4.28 -9.49
CA LEU A 123 -10.03 -3.88 -10.68
C LEU A 123 -11.02 -3.65 -11.84
N PRO A 124 -10.80 -2.62 -12.68
CA PRO A 124 -11.61 -2.48 -13.89
C PRO A 124 -11.52 -3.75 -14.72
N MET A 125 -12.68 -4.28 -15.15
CA MET A 125 -12.86 -5.55 -15.87
C MET A 125 -12.77 -6.85 -15.04
N ASN A 126 -12.71 -6.76 -13.71
CA ASN A 126 -12.51 -7.90 -12.80
C ASN A 126 -11.29 -8.77 -13.18
N LEU A 127 -10.97 -9.76 -12.35
CA LEU A 127 -9.95 -10.73 -12.72
C LEU A 127 -10.50 -11.62 -13.86
N PRO A 128 -9.75 -11.84 -14.95
CA PRO A 128 -10.17 -12.74 -16.02
C PRO A 128 -10.39 -14.13 -15.42
N THR A 129 -11.64 -14.54 -15.41
CA THR A 129 -12.03 -15.91 -15.02
C THR A 129 -11.63 -16.89 -16.12
N LEU A 130 -11.49 -18.17 -15.78
CA LEU A 130 -11.16 -19.21 -16.75
C LEU A 130 -12.04 -19.15 -18.01
N SER A 131 -13.35 -18.91 -17.83
CA SER A 131 -14.30 -18.77 -18.94
C SER A 131 -14.00 -17.58 -19.84
N THR A 132 -13.62 -16.43 -19.28
CA THR A 132 -13.20 -15.26 -20.09
C THR A 132 -11.92 -15.53 -20.88
N ILE A 133 -11.00 -16.31 -20.32
CA ILE A 133 -9.77 -16.73 -21.01
C ILE A 133 -10.11 -17.70 -22.15
N ASP A 134 -10.99 -18.66 -21.91
CA ASP A 134 -11.40 -19.63 -22.92
C ASP A 134 -12.20 -19.00 -24.06
N MET A 135 -13.09 -18.05 -23.75
CA MET A 135 -13.77 -17.24 -24.76
C MET A 135 -12.77 -16.42 -25.59
N ALA A 136 -11.76 -15.81 -24.96
CA ALA A 136 -10.73 -15.08 -25.67
C ALA A 136 -9.91 -16.00 -26.61
N ARG A 137 -9.62 -17.24 -26.18
CA ARG A 137 -8.96 -18.25 -27.02
C ARG A 137 -9.82 -18.66 -28.22
N GLN A 138 -11.13 -18.87 -28.01
CA GLN A 138 -12.07 -19.21 -29.09
C GLN A 138 -12.18 -18.08 -30.11
N VAL A 139 -12.37 -16.84 -29.65
CA VAL A 139 -12.41 -15.66 -30.53
C VAL A 139 -11.10 -15.51 -31.33
N GLN A 140 -9.96 -15.79 -30.72
CA GLN A 140 -8.67 -15.76 -31.41
C GLN A 140 -8.57 -16.89 -32.46
N HIS A 141 -9.06 -18.09 -32.14
CA HIS A 141 -9.11 -19.21 -33.07
C HIS A 141 -10.02 -18.92 -34.27
N ASP A 142 -11.24 -18.44 -34.02
CA ASP A 142 -12.21 -18.09 -35.04
C ASP A 142 -11.70 -16.96 -35.94
N ARG A 143 -11.04 -15.95 -35.37
CA ARG A 143 -10.41 -14.87 -36.15
C ARG A 143 -9.36 -15.41 -37.11
N LEU A 144 -8.54 -16.36 -36.69
CA LEU A 144 -7.51 -16.97 -37.55
C LEU A 144 -8.15 -17.77 -38.70
N LEU A 145 -9.23 -18.50 -38.41
CA LEU A 145 -10.00 -19.21 -39.43
C LEU A 145 -10.60 -18.23 -40.46
N MET A 146 -11.18 -17.12 -40.00
CA MET A 146 -11.74 -16.08 -40.87
C MET A 146 -10.67 -15.43 -41.76
N HIS A 147 -9.50 -15.08 -41.21
CA HIS A 147 -8.39 -14.51 -41.99
C HIS A 147 -7.78 -15.51 -42.98
N SER A 148 -7.80 -16.81 -42.68
CA SER A 148 -7.36 -17.85 -43.62
C SER A 148 -8.37 -18.10 -44.75
N ALA A 149 -9.62 -17.66 -44.58
CA ALA A 149 -10.70 -17.81 -45.55
C ALA A 149 -10.88 -16.59 -46.47
N GLU A 150 -10.16 -15.48 -46.22
CA GLU A 150 -10.12 -14.36 -47.14
C GLU A 150 -9.23 -14.73 -48.35
N PRO A 151 -9.77 -14.81 -49.58
CA PRO A 151 -8.95 -15.05 -50.76
C PRO A 151 -7.95 -13.88 -50.91
N PRO A 152 -6.71 -14.12 -51.36
CA PRO A 152 -5.73 -13.07 -51.53
C PRO A 152 -6.30 -12.00 -52.46
N LEU A 153 -6.43 -10.77 -51.96
CA LEU A 153 -6.75 -9.61 -52.77
C LEU A 153 -5.53 -9.31 -53.65
N TYR A 154 -5.52 -9.89 -54.85
CA TYR A 154 -4.61 -9.48 -55.92
C TYR A 154 -4.99 -8.06 -56.36
N TYR A 155 -4.17 -7.08 -55.99
CA TYR A 155 -4.11 -5.76 -56.64
C TYR A 155 -2.84 -5.66 -57.46
#